data_AF-A0A924ZN49-F1
#
_entry.id   AF-A0A924ZN49-F1
#
_cell.length_a   1.000
_cell.length_b   1.000
_cell.length_c   1.000
_cell.angle_alpha   90.00
_cell.angle_beta   90.00
_cell.angle_gamma   90.00
#
_symmetry.space_group_name_H-M   'P 1'
#
loop_
_entity.id
_entity.type
_entity.pdbx_description
1 polymer ?
#
loop_
_entity_poly.entity_id
_entity_poly.type
_entity_poly.pdbx_seq_one_letter_code
_entity_poly.pdbx_strand_id
1 'polypeptide(L)'
;RENHAEIWSQRIPSEEDIKDLRSLLEYADLNVNMCSTMSLDFMLFDKPVINTVFGNPENGLYDDQRFLNFDHYKKVVDSGAVTIAKNEIELICQINKALTNAKERTIQRKVMIDLQVSESLAGTSRRIATILSHIND
;
A
#
# COMPACT_ATOMS: atom_id res chain seq x y z
N ARG A 1 10.54 -8.19 -31.84
CA ARG A 1 11.33 -9.27 -31.21
C ARG A 1 10.37 -10.06 -30.33
N GLU A 2 10.14 -11.32 -30.63
CA GLU A 2 9.44 -12.25 -29.74
C GLU A 2 10.33 -12.44 -28.49
N ASN A 3 9.79 -12.27 -27.28
CA ASN A 3 10.49 -12.18 -25.97
C ASN A 3 10.79 -10.77 -25.43
N HIS A 4 9.94 -9.77 -25.67
CA HIS A 4 9.93 -8.54 -24.87
C HIS A 4 8.95 -8.66 -23.70
N ALA A 5 9.28 -8.08 -22.55
CA ALA A 5 8.35 -7.89 -21.45
C ALA A 5 7.09 -7.21 -21.99
N GLU A 6 5.92 -7.76 -21.64
CA GLU A 6 4.61 -7.32 -22.11
C GLU A 6 4.48 -5.79 -22.12
N ILE A 7 3.80 -5.22 -23.13
CA ILE A 7 3.70 -3.75 -23.33
C ILE A 7 3.18 -3.03 -22.07
N TRP A 8 2.36 -3.68 -21.25
CA TRP A 8 1.87 -3.13 -19.99
C TRP A 8 2.97 -2.91 -18.94
N SER A 9 4.05 -3.71 -18.97
CA SER A 9 5.17 -3.65 -18.01
C SER A 9 6.19 -2.55 -18.32
N GLN A 10 6.05 -1.88 -19.47
CA GLN A 10 6.97 -0.82 -19.92
C GLN A 10 6.37 0.58 -19.78
N ARG A 11 5.23 0.73 -19.09
CA ARG A 11 4.60 2.03 -18.89
C ARG A 11 5.35 2.82 -17.82
N ILE A 12 5.93 3.95 -18.23
CA ILE A 12 6.44 4.96 -17.32
C ILE A 12 5.27 5.91 -17.03
N PRO A 13 4.90 6.15 -15.77
CA PRO A 13 3.87 7.12 -15.42
C PRO A 13 4.20 8.50 -16.00
N SER A 14 3.19 9.19 -16.51
CA SER A 14 3.31 10.61 -16.87
C SER A 14 3.42 11.47 -15.60
N GLU A 15 3.83 12.73 -15.77
CA GLU A 15 3.80 13.68 -14.65
C GLU A 15 2.39 13.89 -14.08
N GLU A 16 1.36 13.78 -14.93
CA GLU A 16 -0.04 13.89 -14.54
C GLU A 16 -0.45 12.70 -13.65
N ASP A 17 -0.10 11.47 -14.06
CA ASP A 17 -0.35 10.26 -13.26
C ASP A 17 0.25 10.38 -11.84
N ILE A 18 1.46 10.96 -11.73
CA ILE A 18 2.13 11.17 -10.44
C ILE A 18 1.40 12.23 -9.60
N LYS A 19 0.97 13.34 -10.22
CA LYS A 19 0.22 14.41 -9.53
C LYS A 19 -1.13 13.90 -9.02
N ASP A 20 -1.81 13.09 -9.82
CA ASP A 20 -3.09 12.49 -9.47
C ASP A 20 -2.92 11.50 -8.31
N LEU A 21 -1.95 10.60 -8.40
CA LEU A 21 -1.65 9.67 -7.31
C LEU A 21 -1.30 10.42 -6.02
N ARG A 22 -0.44 11.44 -6.09
CA ARG A 22 -0.07 12.25 -4.92
C ARG A 22 -1.28 12.93 -4.29
N SER A 23 -2.20 13.43 -5.11
CA SER A 23 -3.45 14.06 -4.68
C SER A 23 -4.36 13.06 -3.98
N LEU A 24 -4.52 11.85 -4.53
CA LEU A 24 -5.29 10.78 -3.88
C LEU A 24 -4.74 10.42 -2.51
N LEU A 25 -3.42 10.30 -2.38
CA LEU A 25 -2.74 9.98 -1.12
C LEU A 25 -2.93 11.07 -0.05
N GLU A 26 -2.90 12.34 -0.46
CA GLU A 26 -3.06 13.48 0.46
C GLU A 26 -4.51 13.64 0.93
N TYR A 27 -5.45 13.62 -0.02
CA TYR A 27 -6.80 14.13 0.20
C TYR A 27 -7.85 13.06 0.48
N ALA A 28 -7.59 11.78 0.21
CA ALA A 28 -8.52 10.73 0.60
C ALA A 28 -8.48 10.50 2.13
N ASP A 29 -9.63 10.12 2.69
CA ASP A 29 -9.78 9.86 4.13
C ASP A 29 -9.35 8.46 4.54
N LEU A 30 -9.45 7.48 3.64
CA LEU A 30 -9.05 6.09 3.86
C LEU A 30 -8.74 5.40 2.53
N ASN A 31 -8.03 4.27 2.59
CA ASN A 31 -7.74 3.43 1.44
C ASN A 31 -8.34 2.03 1.61
N VAL A 32 -9.06 1.57 0.58
CA VAL A 32 -9.50 0.19 0.45
C VAL A 32 -8.75 -0.44 -0.72
N ASN A 33 -8.03 -1.53 -0.47
CA ASN A 33 -7.28 -2.23 -1.51
C ASN A 33 -7.22 -3.75 -1.26
N MET A 34 -6.68 -4.51 -2.21
CA MET A 34 -6.51 -5.96 -2.09
C MET A 34 -5.04 -6.32 -1.84
N CYS A 35 -4.58 -6.18 -0.59
CA CYS A 35 -3.21 -6.49 -0.16
C CYS A 35 -2.10 -5.82 -1.01
N SER A 36 -2.34 -4.59 -1.46
CA SER A 36 -1.43 -3.86 -2.36
C SER A 36 -0.35 -3.11 -1.57
N THR A 37 0.80 -2.85 -2.22
CA THR A 37 1.85 -1.94 -1.71
C THR A 37 1.35 -0.51 -1.51
N MET A 38 0.25 -0.13 -2.17
CA MET A 38 -0.47 1.13 -1.92
C MET A 38 -0.82 1.35 -0.44
N SER A 39 -0.93 0.27 0.33
CA SER A 39 -1.07 0.33 1.78
C SER A 39 0.05 1.17 2.42
N LEU A 40 1.31 0.98 1.99
CA LEU A 40 2.45 1.73 2.49
C LEU A 40 2.39 3.20 2.08
N ASP A 41 2.02 3.48 0.82
CA ASP A 41 1.90 4.86 0.33
C ASP A 41 0.87 5.66 1.15
N PHE A 42 -0.28 5.07 1.48
CA PHE A 42 -1.29 5.70 2.32
C PHE A 42 -0.86 5.82 3.79
N MET A 43 -0.07 4.86 4.30
CA MET A 43 0.49 4.93 5.66
C MET A 43 1.48 6.09 5.83
N LEU A 44 2.17 6.53 4.77
CA LEU A 44 3.02 7.73 4.80
C LEU A 44 2.22 9.00 5.16
N PHE A 45 0.92 9.03 4.84
CA PHE A 45 0.00 10.12 5.16
C PHE A 45 -0.86 9.84 6.40
N ASP A 46 -0.48 8.82 7.18
CA ASP A 46 -1.21 8.33 8.35
C ASP A 46 -2.68 8.01 8.06
N LYS A 47 -2.99 7.52 6.85
CA LYS A 47 -4.36 7.20 6.44
C LYS A 47 -4.72 5.76 6.83
N PRO A 48 -5.95 5.50 7.31
CA PRO A 48 -6.47 4.16 7.50
C PRO A 48 -6.43 3.32 6.22
N VAL A 49 -6.07 2.04 6.36
CA VAL A 49 -6.01 1.08 5.26
C VAL A 49 -6.85 -0.14 5.62
N ILE A 50 -7.74 -0.52 4.70
CA ILE A 50 -8.61 -1.70 4.79
C ILE A 50 -8.26 -2.63 3.63
N ASN A 51 -7.92 -3.89 3.93
CA ASN A 51 -7.72 -4.91 2.92
C ASN A 51 -8.95 -5.79 2.77
N THR A 52 -9.51 -5.84 1.57
CA THR A 52 -10.64 -6.72 1.24
C THR A 52 -10.13 -8.05 0.73
N VAL A 53 -10.58 -9.14 1.36
CA VAL A 53 -10.27 -10.53 1.01
C VAL A 53 -11.53 -11.38 1.19
N PHE A 54 -12.45 -11.23 0.24
CA PHE A 54 -13.80 -11.76 0.39
C PHE A 54 -13.88 -13.25 0.02
N GLY A 55 -13.04 -13.71 -0.89
CA GLY A 55 -13.09 -15.07 -1.37
C GLY A 55 -12.39 -16.05 -0.45
N ASN A 56 -12.95 -17.25 -0.37
CA ASN A 56 -12.43 -18.35 0.42
C ASN A 56 -12.86 -19.69 -0.20
N PRO A 57 -12.32 -20.83 0.29
CA PRO A 57 -12.65 -22.14 -0.28
C PRO A 57 -14.13 -22.54 -0.23
N GLU A 58 -14.95 -21.85 0.58
CA GLU A 58 -16.34 -22.24 0.87
C GLU A 58 -17.38 -21.41 0.09
N ASN A 59 -17.02 -20.22 -0.41
CA ASN A 59 -18.00 -19.27 -0.99
C ASN A 59 -17.97 -19.14 -2.52
N GLY A 60 -17.16 -19.94 -3.21
CA GLY A 60 -17.12 -20.00 -4.68
C GLY A 60 -16.44 -18.79 -5.36
N LEU A 61 -15.90 -17.85 -4.59
CA LEU A 61 -15.04 -16.78 -5.11
C LEU A 61 -13.58 -17.24 -5.16
N TYR A 62 -12.72 -16.48 -5.84
CA TYR A 62 -11.27 -16.71 -5.80
C TYR A 62 -10.75 -16.54 -4.37
N ASP A 63 -10.07 -17.56 -3.83
CA ASP A 63 -9.50 -17.53 -2.47
C ASP A 63 -8.36 -16.50 -2.36
N ASP A 64 -8.74 -15.25 -2.09
CA ASP A 64 -7.84 -14.13 -1.87
C ASP A 64 -7.38 -14.03 -0.41
N GLN A 65 -8.06 -14.68 0.53
CA GLN A 65 -7.62 -14.80 1.91
C GLN A 65 -6.26 -15.50 2.03
N ARG A 66 -5.90 -16.35 1.06
CA ARG A 66 -4.56 -16.96 0.97
C ARG A 66 -3.43 -15.93 0.96
N PHE A 67 -3.66 -14.72 0.43
CA PHE A 67 -2.63 -13.67 0.33
C PHE A 67 -2.19 -13.15 1.71
N LEU A 68 -3.04 -13.25 2.73
CA LEU A 68 -2.70 -12.87 4.11
C LEU A 68 -1.58 -13.74 4.69
N ASN A 69 -1.38 -14.94 4.16
CA ASN A 69 -0.37 -15.89 4.63
C ASN A 69 0.95 -15.80 3.86
N PHE A 70 1.06 -14.94 2.85
CA PHE A 70 2.33 -14.73 2.15
C PHE A 70 3.34 -14.04 3.08
N ASP A 71 4.59 -14.51 3.11
CA ASP A 71 5.61 -14.03 4.06
C ASP A 71 5.78 -12.52 4.07
N HIS A 72 5.73 -11.89 2.89
CA HIS A 72 5.87 -10.44 2.76
C HIS A 72 4.66 -9.68 3.34
N TYR A 73 3.46 -10.24 3.23
CA TYR A 73 2.23 -9.58 3.68
C TYR A 73 1.85 -9.92 5.13
N LYS A 74 2.23 -11.12 5.60
CA LYS A 74 2.01 -11.56 6.97
C LYS A 74 2.52 -10.54 7.99
N LYS A 75 3.68 -9.92 7.74
CA LYS A 75 4.24 -8.84 8.58
C LYS A 75 3.32 -7.62 8.65
N VAL A 76 2.68 -7.26 7.54
CA VAL A 76 1.72 -6.15 7.47
C VAL A 76 0.49 -6.46 8.32
N VAL A 77 -0.06 -7.68 8.17
CA VAL A 77 -1.21 -8.13 8.95
C VAL A 77 -0.87 -8.19 10.45
N ASP A 78 0.22 -8.85 10.81
CA ASP A 78 0.65 -9.06 12.20
C ASP A 78 0.99 -7.74 12.92
N SER A 79 1.41 -6.71 12.18
CA SER A 79 1.67 -5.37 12.75
C SER A 79 0.41 -4.65 13.23
N GLY A 80 -0.76 -5.04 12.73
CA GLY A 80 -2.01 -4.34 12.96
C GLY A 80 -2.08 -2.95 12.31
N ALA A 81 -1.22 -2.64 11.32
CA ALA A 81 -1.26 -1.37 10.59
C ALA A 81 -2.47 -1.26 9.65
N VAL A 82 -3.06 -2.40 9.29
CA VAL A 82 -4.24 -2.52 8.41
C VAL A 82 -5.41 -3.20 9.14
N THR A 83 -6.62 -3.05 8.62
CA THR A 83 -7.75 -3.93 8.96
C THR A 83 -8.08 -4.86 7.80
N ILE A 84 -8.65 -6.02 8.09
CA ILE A 84 -8.97 -7.05 7.08
C ILE A 84 -10.48 -7.24 7.06
N ALA A 85 -11.11 -7.02 5.90
CA ALA A 85 -12.53 -7.25 5.69
C ALA A 85 -12.74 -8.50 4.82
N LYS A 86 -13.43 -9.51 5.37
CA LYS A 86 -13.69 -10.80 4.71
C LYS A 86 -15.06 -10.90 4.06
N ASN A 87 -15.88 -9.87 4.23
CA ASN A 87 -17.22 -9.76 3.64
C ASN A 87 -17.67 -8.31 3.64
N GLU A 88 -18.82 -8.05 3.00
CA GLU A 88 -19.42 -6.71 2.89
C GLU A 88 -19.74 -6.08 4.26
N ILE A 89 -20.26 -6.86 5.20
CA ILE A 89 -20.64 -6.38 6.54
C ILE A 89 -19.40 -5.89 7.29
N GLU A 90 -18.32 -6.67 7.25
CA GLU A 90 -17.04 -6.29 7.84
C GLU A 90 -16.43 -5.06 7.16
N LEU A 91 -16.51 -4.97 5.82
CA LEU A 91 -16.01 -3.82 5.09
C LEU A 91 -16.72 -2.53 5.51
N ILE A 92 -18.05 -2.53 5.52
CA ILE A 92 -18.87 -1.37 5.93
C ILE A 92 -18.55 -0.99 7.38
N CYS A 93 -18.47 -1.97 8.28
CA CYS A 93 -18.12 -1.74 9.68
C CYS A 93 -16.73 -1.08 9.82
N GLN A 94 -15.74 -1.57 9.08
CA GLN A 94 -14.37 -1.05 9.12
C GLN A 94 -14.26 0.34 8.50
N ILE A 95 -14.98 0.63 7.41
CA ILE A 95 -15.06 1.97 6.82
C ILE A 95 -15.62 2.95 7.84
N ASN A 96 -16.76 2.65 8.46
CA ASN A 96 -17.38 3.53 9.45
C ASN A 96 -16.47 3.76 10.65
N LYS A 97 -15.79 2.71 11.13
CA LYS A 97 -14.84 2.81 12.23
C LYS A 97 -13.63 3.68 11.86
N ALA A 98 -13.06 3.48 10.67
CA ALA A 98 -11.93 4.26 10.18
C ALA A 98 -12.28 5.74 10.01
N LEU A 99 -13.47 6.07 9.50
CA LEU A 99 -13.94 7.44 9.37
C LEU A 99 -14.20 8.11 10.73
N THR A 100 -14.67 7.34 11.72
CA THR A 100 -14.94 7.87 13.08
C THR A 100 -13.66 8.01 13.91
N ASN A 101 -12.69 7.13 13.73
CA ASN A 101 -11.45 7.10 14.50
C ASN A 101 -10.22 6.77 13.63
N ALA A 102 -9.91 7.67 12.69
CA ALA A 102 -8.82 7.48 11.73
C ALA A 102 -7.44 7.27 12.40
N LYS A 103 -7.26 7.81 13.62
CA LYS A 103 -6.00 7.75 14.38
C LYS A 103 -5.82 6.47 15.21
N GLU A 104 -6.81 5.58 15.25
CA GLU A 104 -6.75 4.34 16.06
C GLU A 104 -5.45 3.55 15.85
N ARG A 105 -4.95 3.54 14.60
CA ARG A 105 -3.80 2.74 14.19
C ARG A 105 -2.56 3.55 13.81
N THR A 106 -2.49 4.83 14.19
CA THR A 106 -1.37 5.72 13.84
C THR A 106 -0.02 5.14 14.27
N ILE A 107 0.06 4.56 15.47
CA ILE A 107 1.31 3.96 15.98
C ILE A 107 1.73 2.78 15.12
N GLN A 108 0.81 1.88 14.80
CA GLN A 108 1.09 0.68 14.01
C GLN A 108 1.50 1.04 12.58
N ARG A 109 0.82 2.01 11.95
CA ARG A 109 1.20 2.52 10.62
C ARG A 109 2.59 3.14 10.64
N LYS A 110 2.91 3.93 11.67
CA LYS A 110 4.25 4.50 11.83
C LYS A 110 5.32 3.42 11.98
N VAL A 111 5.09 2.43 12.84
CA VAL A 111 6.02 1.31 13.03
C VAL A 111 6.22 0.54 11.72
N MET A 112 5.17 0.34 10.93
CA MET A 112 5.27 -0.33 9.62
C MET A 112 6.10 0.51 8.63
N ILE A 113 5.88 1.82 8.56
CA ILE A 113 6.70 2.70 7.71
C ILE A 113 8.16 2.69 8.15
N ASP A 114 8.43 2.84 9.44
CA ASP A 114 9.80 2.85 9.98
C ASP A 114 10.51 1.51 9.72
N LEU A 115 9.76 0.40 9.64
CA LEU A 115 10.29 -0.91 9.26
C LEU A 115 10.65 -1.02 7.77
N GLN A 116 9.88 -0.39 6.88
CA GLN A 116 10.04 -0.49 5.42
C GLN A 116 10.94 0.60 4.83
N VAL A 117 11.04 1.75 5.48
CA VAL A 117 11.73 2.95 5.00
C VAL A 117 12.92 3.23 5.90
N SER A 118 14.12 2.82 5.48
CA SER A 118 15.35 2.93 6.28
C SER A 118 16.00 4.32 6.23
N GLU A 119 15.63 5.16 5.26
CA GLU A 119 16.25 6.47 5.01
C GLU A 119 15.20 7.55 4.84
N SER A 120 15.54 8.80 5.17
CA SER A 120 14.61 9.93 5.03
C SER A 120 14.11 10.10 3.60
N LEU A 121 12.79 10.17 3.40
CA LEU A 121 12.21 10.40 2.07
C LEU A 121 12.65 11.74 1.46
N ALA A 122 12.88 12.76 2.30
CA ALA A 122 13.36 14.04 1.84
C ALA A 122 14.77 13.90 1.27
N GLY A 123 14.96 14.38 0.04
CA GLY A 123 16.26 14.34 -0.64
C GLY A 123 16.63 13.00 -1.27
N THR A 124 15.72 12.02 -1.34
CA THR A 124 15.98 10.72 -1.99
C THR A 124 16.54 10.88 -3.40
N SER A 125 15.90 11.67 -4.26
CA SER A 125 16.37 11.88 -5.64
C SER A 125 17.75 12.53 -5.69
N ARG A 126 18.04 13.47 -4.78
CA ARG A 126 19.36 14.10 -4.68
C ARG A 126 20.43 13.08 -4.30
N ARG A 127 20.18 12.26 -3.29
CA ARG A 127 21.13 11.21 -2.85
C ARG A 127 21.42 10.22 -3.99
N ILE A 128 20.39 9.79 -4.70
CA ILE A 128 20.55 8.90 -5.86
C ILE A 128 21.39 9.57 -6.95
N ALA A 129 21.02 10.79 -7.35
CA ALA A 129 21.74 11.53 -8.41
C ALA A 129 23.21 11.76 -8.05
N THR A 130 23.51 12.11 -6.79
CA THR A 130 24.89 12.29 -6.31
C THR A 130 25.71 11.01 -6.40
N ILE A 131 25.16 9.86 -6.00
CA ILE A 131 25.88 8.59 -6.12
C ILE A 131 26.12 8.24 -7.59
N LEU A 132 25.11 8.37 -8.44
CA LEU A 132 25.23 8.06 -9.86
C LEU A 132 26.25 8.95 -10.58
N SER A 133 26.39 10.23 -10.19
CA SER A 133 27.40 11.12 -10.79
C SER A 133 28.84 10.67 -10.54
N HIS A 134 29.10 9.90 -9.48
CA HIS A 134 30.43 9.37 -9.15
C HIS A 134 30.71 7.98 -9.73
N ILE A 135 29.74 7.35 -10.41
CA ILE A 135 29.92 6.01 -11.02
C ILE A 135 30.52 6.10 -12.43
N ASN A 136 30.46 7.28 -13.07
CA ASN A 136 30.99 7.52 -14.42
C ASN A 136 32.36 8.23 -14.43
N ASP A 137 32.99 8.41 -13.26
CA ASP A 137 34.39 8.85 -13.10
C ASP A 137 35.29 7.63 -12.82
#